data_AF-A0A815CU29-F1
#
_entry.id   AF-A0A815CU29-F1
#
_cell.length_a   1.000
_cell.length_b   1.000
_cell.length_c   1.000
_cell.angle_alpha   90.00
_cell.angle_beta   90.00
_cell.angle_gamma   90.00
#
_symmetry.space_group_name_H-M   'P 1'
#
loop_
_entity.id
_entity.type
_entity.pdbx_description
1 polymer ?
#
loop_
_entity_poly.entity_id
_entity_poly.type
_entity_poly.pdbx_seq_one_letter_code
_entity_poly.pdbx_strand_id
1 'polypeptide(L)'
;MRRPDRTFDPYSESPVDGVIAAFCSVRVISGQFLSDKKIGTYVEVDMFGLPADTIRKEYRTKTIPANGLNPRYDESVFEFRKIVLPDLAILRIAVYEETGKLIGQRVLPLDGLQAGYRHISLRTEGNFPLSLPTVFCQIILKSYVPDGLSAFVDQLNKPLLIKRTEELLYATSSNSFDSCSTSTSSSARRSRIHDLNSASSASLETRATIITIPSTTSISTLLTNDTNSLVSTPSLKSKISTDTIIPITLDYLREHKSFCKLKTKQDKELILMKKKHAKEQNLLCEQQSKIMSKVKNDNEKIIRSPLMQTGNSKKELSNGGTSNEGKADPRLMDLINEQNVEWTSLVQRQLTELNGVRRSHTKEQCDLLLFLLDETQKMQMKEITDRHLREKKDLELSQVRQNIEDSKRLGSEKNIRNKSDLDRRIRELKSNNTKKFLEERKRQMMKHDREKENLVKSHEIQKTTLTNEIKKMLEYSINYQDESPMARFPSSSV
;
A
#
# COMPACT_ATOMS: atom_id res chain seq x y z
N MET A 1 25.54 -0.83 13.59
CA MET A 1 26.21 -0.04 14.65
C MET A 1 27.09 -0.84 15.63
N ARG A 2 27.50 -2.09 15.36
CA ARG A 2 28.49 -2.82 16.20
C ARG A 2 29.56 -3.51 15.35
N ARG A 3 30.20 -2.76 14.45
CA ARG A 3 31.44 -3.25 13.84
C ARG A 3 32.61 -2.92 14.79
N PRO A 4 33.54 -3.86 15.07
CA PRO A 4 34.63 -3.63 16.01
C PRO A 4 35.75 -2.73 15.45
N ASP A 5 35.69 -2.37 14.17
CA ASP A 5 36.68 -1.55 13.45
C ASP A 5 36.37 -0.04 13.47
N ARG A 6 35.20 0.38 14.00
CA ARG A 6 34.78 1.79 14.03
C ARG A 6 34.09 2.17 15.34
N THR A 7 34.55 3.28 15.93
CA THR A 7 33.91 3.94 17.07
C THR A 7 32.79 4.87 16.60
N PHE A 8 31.66 4.83 17.29
CA PHE A 8 30.54 5.75 17.06
C PHE A 8 30.75 7.02 17.88
N ASP A 9 30.77 8.18 17.21
CA ASP A 9 30.83 9.50 17.84
C ASP A 9 29.46 10.19 17.74
N PRO A 10 28.76 10.44 18.87
CA PRO A 10 27.45 11.10 18.86
C PRO A 10 27.52 12.60 18.53
N TYR A 11 28.69 13.24 18.54
CA TYR A 11 28.85 14.66 18.24
C TYR A 11 29.30 14.94 16.79
N SER A 12 29.51 13.90 15.97
CA SER A 12 29.91 14.07 14.58
C SER A 12 28.78 14.64 13.73
N GLU A 13 29.04 15.74 13.02
CA GLU A 13 28.12 16.27 12.00
C GLU A 13 28.15 15.48 10.68
N SER A 14 29.05 14.51 10.55
CA SER A 14 29.14 13.67 9.35
C SER A 14 28.09 12.54 9.38
N PRO A 15 27.47 12.16 8.24
CA PRO A 15 26.56 11.02 8.20
C PRO A 15 27.21 9.76 8.77
N VAL A 16 26.51 9.08 9.68
CA VAL A 16 27.02 7.86 10.33
C VAL A 16 27.25 6.80 9.27
N ASP A 17 28.42 6.16 9.27
CA ASP A 17 28.80 5.19 8.26
C ASP A 17 27.78 4.04 8.12
N GLY A 18 27.33 3.82 6.88
CA GLY A 18 26.29 2.86 6.55
C GLY A 18 24.85 3.35 6.78
N VAL A 19 24.64 4.59 7.24
CA VAL A 19 23.32 5.22 7.39
C VAL A 19 23.16 6.35 6.37
N ILE A 20 21.99 6.41 5.73
CA ILE A 20 21.64 7.48 4.81
C ILE A 20 20.94 8.57 5.60
N ALA A 21 21.54 9.77 5.65
CA ALA A 21 20.91 10.93 6.28
C ALA A 21 19.55 11.25 5.62
N ALA A 22 18.59 11.77 6.39
CA ALA A 22 17.25 12.09 5.91
C ALA A 22 17.00 13.60 5.81
N PHE A 23 16.02 13.94 4.98
CA PHE A 23 15.34 15.23 4.91
C PHE A 23 13.90 15.01 5.38
N CYS A 24 13.44 15.81 6.35
CA CYS A 24 12.05 15.81 6.79
C CYS A 24 11.46 17.22 6.65
N SER A 25 10.25 17.31 6.10
CA SER A 25 9.49 18.56 6.08
C SER A 25 8.08 18.33 6.60
N VAL A 26 7.63 19.22 7.49
CA VAL A 26 6.33 19.16 8.15
C VAL A 26 5.58 20.46 7.86
N ARG A 27 4.44 20.34 7.18
CA ARG A 27 3.51 21.44 6.93
C ARG A 27 2.32 21.31 7.87
N VAL A 28 2.18 22.22 8.82
CA VAL A 28 1.03 22.25 9.76
C VAL A 28 -0.11 23.05 9.12
N ILE A 29 -1.29 22.44 9.01
CA ILE A 29 -2.41 23.00 8.24
C ILE A 29 -3.55 23.43 9.17
N SER A 30 -3.99 22.57 10.08
CA SER A 30 -5.05 22.90 11.03
C SER A 30 -5.02 22.04 12.29
N GLY A 31 -5.67 22.52 13.34
CA GLY A 31 -6.09 21.72 14.49
C GLY A 31 -7.56 21.34 14.38
N GLN A 32 -7.94 20.25 15.05
CA GLN A 32 -9.34 19.86 15.26
C GLN A 32 -9.56 19.46 16.72
N PHE A 33 -10.67 19.95 17.28
CA PHE A 33 -11.11 19.73 18.65
C PHE A 33 -10.00 19.92 19.71
N LEU A 34 -9.16 20.95 19.57
CA LEU A 34 -8.03 21.16 20.47
C LEU A 34 -8.47 21.65 21.85
N SER A 35 -9.43 22.57 21.91
CA SER A 35 -10.04 23.07 23.14
C SER A 35 -11.44 23.61 22.91
N ASP A 36 -12.36 23.29 23.82
CA ASP A 36 -13.74 23.83 23.80
C ASP A 36 -13.79 25.34 24.18
N LYS A 37 -12.68 25.89 24.68
CA LYS A 37 -12.57 27.30 25.06
C LYS A 37 -12.18 28.16 23.85
N LYS A 38 -12.68 29.40 23.81
CA LYS A 38 -12.26 30.44 22.84
C LYS A 38 -10.88 31.03 23.19
N ILE A 39 -9.86 30.19 23.18
CA ILE A 39 -8.46 30.55 23.45
C ILE A 39 -7.65 30.60 22.15
N GLY A 40 -6.56 31.36 22.15
CA GLY A 40 -5.56 31.26 21.10
C GLY A 40 -4.75 29.96 21.21
N THR A 41 -4.29 29.43 20.07
CA THR A 41 -3.46 28.23 20.03
C THR A 41 -2.33 28.35 19.00
N TYR A 42 -1.23 27.64 19.22
CA TYR A 42 -0.13 27.47 18.26
C TYR A 42 0.48 26.07 18.35
N VAL A 43 1.20 25.66 17.31
CA VAL A 43 1.86 24.34 17.22
C VAL A 43 3.37 24.53 17.15
N GLU A 44 4.12 23.81 17.99
CA GLU A 44 5.57 23.64 17.91
C GLU A 44 5.88 22.29 17.24
N VAL A 45 6.90 22.27 16.39
CA VAL A 45 7.39 21.08 15.70
C VAL A 45 8.88 20.94 15.99
N ASP A 46 9.22 20.17 17.01
CA ASP A 46 10.60 19.91 17.43
C ASP A 46 11.14 18.62 16.79
N MET A 47 12.47 18.55 16.61
CA MET A 47 13.22 17.32 16.34
C MET A 47 14.12 17.00 17.53
N PHE A 48 14.16 15.73 17.91
CA PHE A 48 15.04 15.17 18.93
C PHE A 48 15.85 14.05 18.30
N GLY A 49 17.10 13.84 18.73
CA GLY A 49 17.93 12.75 18.23
C GLY A 49 19.36 12.91 18.70
N LEU A 50 20.33 12.84 17.79
CA LEU A 50 21.68 13.30 18.05
C LEU A 50 21.71 14.81 18.34
N PRO A 51 22.76 15.33 19.02
CA PRO A 51 22.98 16.76 19.18
C PRO A 51 22.87 17.56 17.86
N ALA A 52 23.44 17.02 16.76
CA ALA A 52 23.36 17.62 15.43
C ALA A 52 21.96 17.58 14.78
N ASP A 53 21.09 16.66 15.23
CA ASP A 53 19.72 16.47 14.71
C ASP A 53 18.66 17.16 15.57
N THR A 54 19.04 17.70 16.74
CA THR A 54 18.10 18.21 17.73
C THR A 54 17.81 19.69 17.51
N ILE A 55 16.62 19.99 16.97
CA ILE A 55 16.10 21.35 16.77
C ILE A 55 14.88 21.53 17.68
N ARG A 56 14.93 22.50 18.59
CA ARG A 56 13.89 22.75 19.61
C ARG A 56 13.45 24.21 19.62
N LYS A 57 12.15 24.46 19.76
CA LYS A 57 11.53 25.80 19.91
C LYS A 57 11.75 26.80 18.76
N GLU A 58 12.48 26.43 17.72
CA GLU A 58 12.71 27.25 16.53
C GLU A 58 11.49 27.25 15.60
N TYR A 59 10.87 26.07 15.42
CA TYR A 59 9.77 25.85 14.51
C TYR A 59 8.42 25.89 15.23
N ARG A 60 7.80 27.07 15.22
CA ARG A 60 6.46 27.32 15.75
C ARG A 60 5.55 27.98 14.71
N THR A 61 4.27 27.63 14.70
CA THR A 61 3.26 28.33 13.90
C THR A 61 3.01 29.73 14.48
N LYS A 62 2.34 30.60 13.70
CA LYS A 62 1.67 31.77 14.29
C LYS A 62 0.56 31.29 15.24
N THR A 63 0.30 32.09 16.28
CA THR A 63 -0.86 31.89 17.17
C THR A 63 -2.13 32.32 16.47
N ILE A 64 -3.15 31.46 16.48
CA ILE A 64 -4.48 31.76 15.95
C ILE A 64 -5.39 32.11 17.14
N PRO A 65 -5.73 33.39 17.38
CA PRO A 65 -6.51 33.82 18.55
C PRO A 65 -7.98 33.39 18.46
N ALA A 66 -8.61 33.26 19.63
CA ALA A 66 -10.06 33.03 19.81
C ALA A 66 -10.69 31.80 19.12
N ASN A 67 -9.90 30.89 18.53
CA ASN A 67 -10.36 29.67 17.87
C ASN A 67 -9.61 28.44 18.40
N GLY A 68 -10.03 27.95 19.58
CA GLY A 68 -9.52 26.71 20.17
C GLY A 68 -10.12 25.44 19.56
N LEU A 69 -11.29 25.52 18.91
CA LEU A 69 -11.98 24.34 18.41
C LEU A 69 -11.34 23.83 17.11
N ASN A 70 -11.29 24.66 16.06
CA ASN A 70 -10.76 24.27 14.74
C ASN A 70 -9.90 25.40 14.14
N PRO A 71 -8.72 25.70 14.71
CA PRO A 71 -7.79 26.69 14.16
C PRO A 71 -7.19 26.21 12.84
N ARG A 72 -7.06 27.11 11.87
CA ARG A 72 -6.26 26.90 10.66
C ARG A 72 -4.96 27.68 10.82
N TYR A 73 -3.84 26.98 10.77
CA TYR A 73 -2.52 27.58 10.74
C TYR A 73 -2.14 27.84 9.27
N ASP A 74 -1.39 28.90 8.97
CA ASP A 74 -1.15 29.42 7.60
C ASP A 74 -0.28 28.50 6.69
N GLU A 75 -0.41 27.18 6.80
CA GLU A 75 0.33 26.17 6.04
C GLU A 75 1.86 26.34 6.16
N SER A 76 2.31 26.77 7.34
CA SER A 76 3.73 26.96 7.65
C SER A 76 4.50 25.65 7.48
N VAL A 77 5.53 25.69 6.64
CA VAL A 77 6.42 24.57 6.32
C VAL A 77 7.67 24.67 7.18
N PHE A 78 7.96 23.62 7.93
CA PHE A 78 9.17 23.46 8.73
C PHE A 78 10.08 22.44 8.04
N GLU A 79 11.37 22.75 7.85
CA GLU A 79 12.32 21.95 7.05
C GLU A 79 13.53 21.48 7.87
N PHE A 80 13.53 20.22 8.27
CA PHE A 80 14.69 19.53 8.83
C PHE A 80 15.57 19.03 7.67
N ARG A 81 16.47 19.89 7.19
CA ARG A 81 17.19 19.66 5.92
C ARG A 81 18.11 18.45 5.95
N LYS A 82 18.82 18.24 7.06
CA LYS A 82 19.83 17.20 7.24
C LYS A 82 19.63 16.56 8.61
N ILE A 83 19.29 15.28 8.62
CA ILE A 83 19.14 14.45 9.81
C ILE A 83 20.16 13.31 9.68
N VAL A 84 21.21 13.38 10.49
CA VAL A 84 22.41 12.52 10.49
C VAL A 84 22.08 11.07 10.81
N LEU A 85 21.20 10.81 11.78
CA LEU A 85 20.81 9.46 12.19
C LEU A 85 19.27 9.32 12.33
N PRO A 86 18.54 9.11 11.22
CA PRO A 86 17.07 9.05 11.22
C PRO A 86 16.49 8.00 12.17
N ASP A 87 17.17 6.86 12.34
CA ASP A 87 16.78 5.75 13.24
C ASP A 87 16.67 6.17 14.71
N LEU A 88 17.44 7.18 15.14
CA LEU A 88 17.41 7.74 16.50
C LEU A 88 16.56 9.03 16.56
N ALA A 89 16.17 9.58 15.40
CA ALA A 89 15.47 10.83 15.31
C ALA A 89 13.98 10.67 15.64
N ILE A 90 13.43 11.66 16.34
CA ILE A 90 12.07 11.67 16.86
C ILE A 90 11.46 13.05 16.62
N LEU A 91 10.40 13.08 15.84
CA LEU A 91 9.58 14.25 15.58
C LEU A 91 8.57 14.44 16.72
N ARG A 92 8.55 15.61 17.36
CA ARG A 92 7.55 15.98 18.36
C ARG A 92 6.71 17.13 17.82
N ILE A 93 5.40 16.91 17.74
CA ILE A 93 4.40 17.93 17.38
C ILE A 93 3.62 18.23 18.65
N ALA A 94 3.77 19.44 19.20
CA ALA A 94 3.14 19.86 20.45
C ALA A 94 2.25 21.08 20.21
N VAL A 95 1.06 21.08 20.80
CA VAL A 95 0.08 22.16 20.68
C VAL A 95 -0.08 22.85 22.02
N TYR A 96 0.05 24.17 22.03
CA TYR A 96 -0.05 25.00 23.22
C TYR A 96 -1.16 26.02 23.08
N GLU A 97 -1.73 26.38 24.23
CA GLU A 97 -2.53 27.57 24.41
C GLU A 97 -1.65 28.83 24.30
N GLU A 98 -2.23 29.97 23.94
CA GLU A 98 -1.58 31.29 23.98
C GLU A 98 -1.02 31.66 25.37
N THR A 99 -1.53 31.04 26.43
CA THR A 99 -1.03 31.13 27.81
C THR A 99 0.27 30.34 28.06
N GLY A 100 0.78 29.61 27.07
CA GLY A 100 1.94 28.71 27.19
C GLY A 100 1.61 27.33 27.78
N LYS A 101 0.34 27.05 28.12
CA LYS A 101 -0.08 25.75 28.63
C LYS A 101 -0.14 24.71 27.51
N LEU A 102 0.39 23.51 27.75
CA LEU A 102 0.30 22.39 26.80
C LEU A 102 -1.14 21.86 26.73
N ILE A 103 -1.71 21.81 25.52
CA ILE A 103 -2.99 21.14 25.22
C ILE A 103 -2.74 19.64 25.02
N GLY A 104 -1.73 19.32 24.21
CA GLY A 104 -1.33 17.95 23.94
C GLY A 104 -0.15 17.88 22.99
N GLN A 105 0.54 16.76 23.01
CA GLN A 105 1.72 16.49 22.18
C GLN A 105 1.61 15.12 21.51
N ARG A 106 2.27 14.97 20.36
CA ARG A 106 2.55 13.66 19.79
C ARG A 106 4.04 13.54 19.51
N VAL A 107 4.61 12.46 20.00
CA VAL A 107 5.98 12.02 19.73
C VAL A 107 5.91 10.90 18.70
N LEU A 108 6.68 11.02 17.62
CA LEU A 108 6.74 10.08 16.50
C LEU A 108 8.22 9.77 16.19
N PRO A 109 8.67 8.51 16.25
CA PRO A 109 9.97 8.17 15.68
C PRO A 109 9.96 8.48 14.17
N LEU A 110 11.11 8.86 13.61
CA LEU A 110 11.26 8.96 12.14
C LEU A 110 11.35 7.58 11.50
N ASP A 111 11.92 6.61 12.20
CA ASP A 111 11.82 5.20 11.81
C ASP A 111 10.33 4.78 11.73
N GLY A 112 9.97 4.15 10.62
CA GLY A 112 8.58 3.79 10.29
C GLY A 112 7.63 4.96 9.99
N LEU A 113 8.07 6.23 10.04
CA LEU A 113 7.20 7.36 9.71
C LEU A 113 6.95 7.41 8.20
N GLN A 114 5.69 7.22 7.79
CA GLN A 114 5.31 7.38 6.38
C GLN A 114 5.20 8.87 6.00
N ALA A 115 5.37 9.20 4.72
CA ALA A 115 5.03 10.52 4.17
C ALA A 115 3.53 10.65 3.83
N GLY A 116 3.05 11.86 3.57
CA GLY A 116 1.69 12.20 3.15
C GLY A 116 0.89 13.02 4.17
N TYR A 117 -0.34 13.37 3.80
CA TYR A 117 -1.31 14.06 4.66
C TYR A 117 -1.88 13.12 5.72
N ARG A 118 -2.04 13.60 6.96
CA ARG A 118 -2.63 12.81 8.06
C ARG A 118 -3.17 13.68 9.19
N HIS A 119 -4.15 13.14 9.90
CA HIS A 119 -4.53 13.60 11.24
C HIS A 119 -3.66 12.89 12.27
N ILE A 120 -3.09 13.68 13.19
CA ILE A 120 -2.22 13.21 14.26
C ILE A 120 -2.96 13.40 15.58
N SER A 121 -3.46 12.30 16.16
CA SER A 121 -4.07 12.32 17.49
C SER A 121 -3.03 12.63 18.56
N LEU A 122 -3.31 13.69 19.31
CA LEU A 122 -2.46 14.17 20.40
C LEU A 122 -2.59 13.28 21.64
N ARG A 123 -1.65 13.46 22.56
CA ARG A 123 -1.55 12.79 23.85
C ARG A 123 -1.28 13.83 24.93
N THR A 124 -1.54 13.51 26.19
CA THR A 124 -1.16 14.35 27.33
C THR A 124 0.36 14.43 27.47
N GLU A 125 0.84 15.29 28.38
CA GLU A 125 2.25 15.34 28.75
C GLU A 125 2.77 13.95 29.19
N GLY A 126 2.00 13.26 30.03
CA GLY A 126 2.24 11.86 30.45
C GLY A 126 1.98 10.79 29.38
N ASN A 127 1.90 11.17 28.10
CA ASN A 127 1.73 10.28 26.94
C ASN A 127 0.41 9.46 26.91
N PHE A 128 -0.59 9.81 27.73
CA PHE A 128 -1.93 9.19 27.67
C PHE A 128 -2.71 9.69 26.44
N PRO A 129 -3.49 8.85 25.74
CA PRO A 129 -4.21 9.25 24.54
C PRO A 129 -5.29 10.29 24.84
N LEU A 130 -5.36 11.35 24.04
CA LEU A 130 -6.50 12.28 24.01
C LEU A 130 -7.49 11.81 22.95
N SER A 131 -8.79 11.95 23.21
CA SER A 131 -9.88 11.38 22.40
C SER A 131 -10.21 12.19 21.14
N LEU A 132 -10.25 13.52 21.25
CA LEU A 132 -10.68 14.44 20.18
C LEU A 132 -9.56 15.32 19.59
N PRO A 133 -8.61 15.88 20.37
CA PRO A 133 -7.56 16.76 19.85
C PRO A 133 -6.68 16.09 18.77
N THR A 134 -6.75 16.60 17.54
CA THR A 134 -5.85 16.19 16.45
C THR A 134 -5.23 17.38 15.72
N VAL A 135 -4.05 17.19 15.13
CA VAL A 135 -3.42 18.13 14.20
C VAL A 135 -3.40 17.53 12.80
N PHE A 136 -3.91 18.27 11.82
CA PHE A 136 -3.80 17.92 10.41
C PHE A 136 -2.52 18.53 9.83
N CYS A 137 -1.66 17.68 9.27
CA CYS A 137 -0.41 18.10 8.65
C CYS A 137 -0.06 17.23 7.44
N GLN A 138 0.86 17.75 6.62
CA GLN A 138 1.54 17.00 5.56
C GLN A 138 2.97 16.74 6.02
N ILE A 139 3.39 15.47 6.02
CA ILE A 139 4.77 15.07 6.28
C ILE A 139 5.42 14.66 4.96
N ILE A 140 6.60 15.18 4.67
CA ILE A 140 7.41 14.83 3.50
C ILE A 140 8.74 14.29 4.01
N LEU A 141 9.06 13.05 3.61
CA LEU A 141 10.33 12.40 3.95
C LEU A 141 11.06 12.05 2.66
N LYS A 142 12.35 12.36 2.61
CA LYS A 142 13.26 12.10 1.49
C LYS A 142 14.64 11.74 2.05
N SER A 143 15.49 11.12 1.25
CA SER A 143 16.92 11.04 1.57
C SER A 143 17.54 12.44 1.47
N TYR A 144 18.47 12.76 2.36
CA TYR A 144 19.29 13.97 2.25
C TYR A 144 20.17 13.86 1.00
N VAL A 145 20.20 14.93 0.21
CA VAL A 145 21.09 15.09 -0.95
C VAL A 145 21.90 16.35 -0.70
N PRO A 146 23.25 16.27 -0.69
CA PRO A 146 24.10 17.46 -0.59
C PRO A 146 23.82 18.47 -1.71
N ASP A 147 23.92 19.76 -1.38
CA ASP A 147 23.70 20.84 -2.34
C ASP A 147 24.63 20.70 -3.55
N GLY A 148 24.08 20.88 -4.75
CA GLY A 148 24.78 20.67 -6.02
C GLY A 148 24.64 19.26 -6.63
N LEU A 149 24.27 18.23 -5.86
CA LEU A 149 24.03 16.87 -6.38
C LEU A 149 22.55 16.56 -6.69
N SER A 150 21.63 17.49 -6.40
CA SER A 150 20.19 17.35 -6.66
C SER A 150 19.88 17.02 -8.13
N ALA A 151 20.48 17.74 -9.07
CA ALA A 151 20.29 17.52 -10.51
C ALA A 151 20.75 16.11 -10.97
N PHE A 152 21.82 15.58 -10.37
CA PHE A 152 22.32 14.24 -10.65
C PHE A 152 21.38 13.15 -10.10
N VAL A 153 20.90 13.33 -8.87
CA VAL A 153 19.89 12.43 -8.26
C VAL A 153 18.58 12.45 -9.04
N ASP A 154 18.11 13.61 -9.50
CA ASP A 154 16.91 13.74 -10.34
C ASP A 154 17.06 13.11 -11.73
N GLN A 155 18.28 13.09 -12.29
CA GLN A 155 18.60 12.38 -13.52
C GLN A 155 18.52 10.86 -13.30
N LEU A 156 19.09 10.35 -12.20
CA LEU A 156 19.01 8.93 -11.83
C LEU A 156 17.56 8.47 -11.53
N ASN A 157 16.76 9.32 -10.88
CA ASN A 157 15.34 9.08 -10.62
C ASN A 157 14.47 9.03 -11.91
N LYS A 158 15.02 9.44 -13.07
CA LYS A 158 14.35 9.44 -14.37
C LYS A 158 15.08 8.54 -15.39
N PRO A 159 15.11 7.20 -15.17
CA PRO A 159 15.90 6.27 -16.00
C PRO A 159 15.50 6.27 -17.49
N LEU A 160 14.30 6.74 -17.84
CA LEU A 160 13.85 6.89 -19.22
C LEU A 160 14.53 8.06 -19.96
N LEU A 161 14.96 9.12 -19.27
CA LEU A 161 15.70 10.21 -19.91
C LEU A 161 17.13 9.76 -20.26
N ILE A 162 17.80 9.06 -19.35
CA ILE A 162 19.17 8.56 -19.54
C ILE A 162 19.24 7.68 -20.81
N LYS A 163 18.35 6.69 -20.93
CA LYS A 163 18.26 5.84 -22.13
C LYS A 163 18.05 6.65 -23.40
N ARG A 164 17.14 7.63 -23.38
CA ARG A 164 16.85 8.47 -24.54
C ARG A 164 18.03 9.38 -24.92
N THR A 165 18.81 9.85 -23.96
CA THR A 165 20.06 10.59 -24.22
C THR A 165 21.18 9.69 -24.74
N GLU A 166 21.31 8.46 -24.21
CA GLU A 166 22.27 7.46 -24.72
C GLU A 166 21.91 7.03 -26.16
N GLU A 167 20.64 6.77 -26.45
CA GLU A 167 20.12 6.47 -27.78
C GLU A 167 20.41 7.61 -28.78
N LEU A 168 20.20 8.88 -28.38
CA LEU A 168 20.50 10.05 -29.22
C LEU A 168 22.02 10.25 -29.44
N LEU A 169 22.85 9.98 -28.43
CA LEU A 169 24.31 10.04 -28.55
C LEU A 169 24.86 8.91 -29.44
N TYR A 170 24.27 7.71 -29.36
CA TYR A 170 24.65 6.59 -30.22
C TYR A 170 24.22 6.84 -31.68
N ALA A 171 23.02 7.41 -31.89
CA ALA A 171 22.52 7.78 -33.21
C ALA A 171 23.28 8.94 -33.87
N THR A 172 23.84 9.88 -33.09
CA THR A 172 24.73 10.92 -33.63
C THR A 172 26.14 10.41 -33.89
N SER A 173 26.60 9.37 -33.17
CA SER A 173 27.92 8.75 -33.37
C SER A 173 27.99 7.79 -34.55
N SER A 174 26.85 7.37 -35.12
CA SER A 174 26.77 6.41 -36.23
C SER A 174 26.63 7.04 -37.63
N ASN A 175 26.40 8.36 -37.74
CA ASN A 175 26.15 9.05 -39.02
C ASN A 175 27.32 9.97 -39.43
N SER A 176 28.53 9.41 -39.54
CA SER A 176 29.69 10.13 -40.08
C SER A 176 30.50 9.28 -41.06
N PHE A 177 29.93 8.94 -42.22
CA PHE A 177 30.61 8.84 -43.53
C PHE A 177 29.59 8.44 -44.63
N ASP A 178 29.06 9.41 -45.37
CA ASP A 178 29.17 9.42 -46.84
C ASP A 178 28.84 10.82 -47.42
N SER A 179 29.31 11.12 -48.64
CA SER A 179 29.36 12.50 -49.19
C SER A 179 28.83 12.65 -50.63
N CYS A 180 28.28 13.84 -50.96
CA CYS A 180 27.83 14.28 -52.30
C CYS A 180 26.66 13.50 -52.93
N SER A 181 25.77 14.05 -53.77
CA SER A 181 25.44 15.43 -54.23
C SER A 181 23.98 15.35 -54.77
N THR A 182 23.12 16.38 -54.76
CA THR A 182 23.08 17.52 -55.70
C THR A 182 21.84 18.41 -55.36
N SER A 183 21.83 19.67 -55.80
CA SER A 183 20.76 20.70 -55.71
C SER A 183 19.34 20.21 -56.10
N THR A 184 18.20 20.80 -55.68
CA THR A 184 17.74 22.21 -55.64
C THR A 184 16.60 22.39 -54.58
N SER A 185 16.00 23.56 -54.24
CA SER A 185 16.39 24.99 -54.21
C SER A 185 15.30 25.83 -53.49
N SER A 186 15.66 26.90 -52.76
CA SER A 186 14.84 28.09 -52.36
C SER A 186 13.46 27.87 -51.69
N SER A 187 13.13 28.51 -50.56
CA SER A 187 13.20 29.97 -50.39
C SER A 187 13.27 30.41 -48.91
N ALA A 188 14.07 31.44 -48.64
CA ALA A 188 14.05 32.16 -47.36
C ALA A 188 13.08 33.35 -47.39
N ARG A 189 12.49 33.72 -46.24
CA ARG A 189 12.09 35.11 -45.97
C ARG A 189 12.11 35.45 -44.48
N ARG A 190 12.58 36.67 -44.20
CA ARG A 190 13.00 37.24 -42.91
C ARG A 190 11.86 37.59 -41.95
N SER A 191 12.10 37.32 -40.66
CA SER A 191 11.84 38.15 -39.46
C SER A 191 10.90 39.38 -39.51
N ARG A 192 9.97 39.46 -38.55
CA ARG A 192 9.98 40.54 -37.52
C ARG A 192 9.13 40.23 -36.27
N ILE A 193 9.28 41.07 -35.24
CA ILE A 193 8.85 40.91 -33.84
C ILE A 193 7.62 41.80 -33.55
N HIS A 194 6.61 41.31 -32.82
CA HIS A 194 6.10 41.90 -31.56
C HIS A 194 4.92 41.09 -30.95
N ASP A 195 5.11 40.70 -29.69
CA ASP A 195 4.22 40.85 -28.53
C ASP A 195 2.76 40.36 -28.40
N LEU A 196 2.58 39.80 -27.19
CA LEU A 196 1.48 39.96 -26.22
C LEU A 196 0.20 39.09 -26.29
N ASN A 197 0.16 38.23 -25.26
CA ASN A 197 -0.94 38.02 -24.32
C ASN A 197 -2.03 36.95 -24.55
N SER A 198 -2.18 36.19 -23.45
CA SER A 198 -3.44 35.69 -22.87
C SER A 198 -4.06 34.38 -23.39
N ALA A 199 -3.73 33.32 -22.64
CA ALA A 199 -4.70 32.43 -21.99
C ALA A 199 -5.81 31.77 -22.85
N SER A 200 -5.66 30.47 -23.07
CA SER A 200 -6.81 29.55 -23.13
C SER A 200 -6.41 28.12 -22.74
N SER A 201 -7.28 27.43 -22.01
CA SER A 201 -7.76 26.07 -22.37
C SER A 201 -8.64 25.49 -21.26
N ALA A 202 -9.87 25.15 -21.64
CA ALA A 202 -10.74 24.22 -20.92
C ALA A 202 -11.60 23.50 -21.96
N SER A 203 -11.75 22.18 -21.86
CA SER A 203 -12.74 21.32 -22.56
C SER A 203 -12.70 21.27 -24.10
N LEU A 204 -13.25 20.26 -24.81
CA LEU A 204 -13.60 18.84 -24.54
C LEU A 204 -13.77 18.13 -25.92
N GLU A 205 -13.64 16.80 -25.94
CA GLU A 205 -14.32 15.82 -26.84
C GLU A 205 -14.28 15.90 -28.39
N THR A 206 -14.12 14.71 -29.02
CA THR A 206 -14.93 14.11 -30.13
C THR A 206 -14.21 12.81 -30.56
N ARG A 207 -14.66 11.59 -30.20
CA ARG A 207 -15.73 10.71 -30.74
C ARG A 207 -15.27 9.80 -31.90
N ALA A 208 -15.80 8.57 -31.92
CA ALA A 208 -15.30 7.40 -32.66
C ALA A 208 -15.97 7.11 -34.02
N THR A 209 -15.40 6.15 -34.76
CA THR A 209 -16.01 5.52 -35.95
C THR A 209 -15.72 4.00 -35.97
N ILE A 210 -16.63 3.19 -36.54
CA ILE A 210 -16.64 1.71 -36.52
C ILE A 210 -16.79 1.17 -37.97
N ILE A 211 -16.06 0.11 -38.37
CA ILE A 211 -16.34 -0.74 -39.56
C ILE A 211 -15.97 -2.22 -39.26
N THR A 212 -16.60 -3.19 -39.96
CA THR A 212 -16.68 -4.62 -39.61
C THR A 212 -16.59 -5.56 -40.85
N ILE A 213 -15.64 -6.53 -40.88
CA ILE A 213 -15.68 -7.98 -41.33
C ILE A 213 -16.35 -8.33 -42.71
N PRO A 214 -15.78 -9.15 -43.66
CA PRO A 214 -15.67 -10.63 -43.52
C PRO A 214 -14.55 -11.43 -44.27
N SER A 215 -14.63 -12.77 -44.14
CA SER A 215 -13.61 -13.83 -44.31
C SER A 215 -13.59 -14.58 -45.66
N THR A 216 -12.53 -15.36 -45.98
CA THR A 216 -12.60 -16.71 -46.63
C THR A 216 -11.26 -17.51 -46.61
N THR A 217 -11.33 -18.83 -46.84
CA THR A 217 -10.30 -19.91 -46.72
C THR A 217 -9.46 -20.13 -48.02
N SER A 218 -8.24 -20.73 -48.05
CA SER A 218 -7.99 -22.19 -48.06
C SER A 218 -6.49 -22.64 -48.12
N ILE A 219 -6.08 -23.54 -47.21
CA ILE A 219 -5.27 -24.80 -47.36
C ILE A 219 -4.03 -24.87 -48.31
N SER A 220 -2.83 -25.17 -47.76
CA SER A 220 -2.03 -26.41 -48.09
C SER A 220 -0.71 -26.60 -47.29
N THR A 221 -0.49 -27.85 -46.91
CA THR A 221 0.57 -28.55 -46.15
C THR A 221 2.07 -28.29 -46.43
N LEU A 222 2.91 -28.35 -45.37
CA LEU A 222 3.98 -29.37 -45.21
C LEU A 222 4.56 -29.40 -43.77
N LEU A 223 5.23 -30.51 -43.39
CA LEU A 223 5.59 -30.89 -42.02
C LEU A 223 7.07 -30.61 -41.66
N THR A 224 7.35 -30.15 -40.43
CA THR A 224 8.37 -30.71 -39.50
C THR A 224 8.11 -30.23 -38.06
N ASN A 225 8.47 -31.06 -37.07
CA ASN A 225 8.31 -30.74 -35.64
C ASN A 225 9.31 -29.68 -35.16
N ASP A 226 8.90 -28.77 -34.25
CA ASP A 226 9.68 -28.45 -33.04
C ASP A 226 8.96 -27.53 -32.01
N THR A 227 9.19 -27.85 -30.73
CA THR A 227 9.10 -27.02 -29.49
C THR A 227 7.94 -26.02 -29.25
N ASN A 228 7.19 -26.25 -28.16
CA ASN A 228 6.31 -25.24 -27.53
C ASN A 228 7.11 -24.05 -26.96
N SER A 229 6.85 -22.82 -27.44
CA SER A 229 7.40 -21.60 -26.84
C SER A 229 6.46 -21.03 -25.76
N LEU A 230 7.04 -20.59 -24.64
CA LEU A 230 6.28 -20.10 -23.49
C LEU A 230 5.81 -18.64 -23.68
N VAL A 231 4.57 -18.38 -23.25
CA VAL A 231 4.10 -17.02 -22.95
C VAL A 231 4.99 -16.42 -21.85
N SER A 232 5.88 -15.52 -22.24
CA SER A 232 6.79 -14.83 -21.33
C SER A 232 6.23 -13.46 -20.97
N THR A 233 5.74 -13.30 -19.74
CA THR A 233 5.47 -11.97 -19.18
C THR A 233 6.79 -11.24 -18.91
N PRO A 234 6.92 -9.94 -19.24
CA PRO A 234 8.22 -9.26 -19.24
C PRO A 234 8.76 -9.06 -17.82
N SER A 235 9.94 -9.63 -17.54
CA SER A 235 10.67 -9.42 -16.30
C SER A 235 11.53 -8.16 -16.39
N LEU A 236 11.44 -7.29 -15.38
CA LEU A 236 12.44 -6.25 -15.16
C LEU A 236 13.75 -6.91 -14.72
N LYS A 237 14.77 -6.81 -15.57
CA LYS A 237 16.17 -7.07 -15.21
C LYS A 237 17.04 -5.88 -15.60
N SER A 238 17.30 -5.00 -14.64
CA SER A 238 18.52 -4.20 -14.59
C SER A 238 19.39 -4.76 -13.46
N LYS A 239 20.72 -4.72 -13.64
CA LYS A 239 21.71 -5.43 -12.79
C LYS A 239 21.57 -5.11 -11.28
N ILE A 240 20.81 -5.95 -10.58
CA ILE A 240 20.97 -6.21 -9.15
C ILE A 240 21.74 -7.53 -9.05
N SER A 241 22.70 -7.61 -8.13
CA SER A 241 23.42 -8.85 -7.83
C SER A 241 22.44 -9.96 -7.48
N THR A 242 22.55 -11.10 -8.16
CA THR A 242 21.53 -12.18 -8.22
C THR A 242 21.41 -13.04 -6.95
N ASP A 243 21.92 -12.55 -5.82
CA ASP A 243 22.21 -13.36 -4.63
C ASP A 243 21.17 -13.21 -3.50
N THR A 244 20.30 -12.20 -3.56
CA THR A 244 19.31 -11.94 -2.51
C THR A 244 17.95 -12.55 -2.82
N ILE A 245 17.59 -13.62 -2.10
CA ILE A 245 16.25 -14.21 -2.18
C ILE A 245 15.26 -13.25 -1.51
N ILE A 246 14.23 -12.83 -2.25
CA ILE A 246 13.20 -11.90 -1.75
C ILE A 246 12.38 -12.61 -0.66
N PRO A 247 12.26 -12.06 0.55
CA PRO A 247 11.47 -12.66 1.62
C PRO A 247 9.98 -12.62 1.29
N ILE A 248 9.27 -13.71 1.56
CA ILE A 248 7.81 -13.79 1.38
C ILE A 248 7.16 -13.06 2.54
N THR A 249 6.44 -11.97 2.26
CA THR A 249 5.68 -11.18 3.24
C THR A 249 4.18 -11.32 3.01
N LEU A 250 3.38 -10.96 4.01
CA LEU A 250 1.92 -11.05 3.90
C LEU A 250 1.36 -10.10 2.82
N ASP A 251 1.95 -8.91 2.67
CA ASP A 251 1.55 -7.96 1.64
C ASP A 251 1.92 -8.42 0.22
N TYR A 252 3.09 -9.05 0.04
CA TYR A 252 3.46 -9.70 -1.22
C TYR A 252 2.41 -10.76 -1.65
N LEU A 253 1.89 -11.54 -0.69
CA LEU A 253 0.83 -12.52 -0.96
C LEU A 253 -0.54 -11.87 -1.25
N ARG A 254 -0.83 -10.70 -0.65
CA ARG A 254 -2.05 -9.91 -0.93
C ARG A 254 -2.05 -9.26 -2.31
N GLU A 255 -0.88 -8.86 -2.83
CA GLU A 255 -0.73 -8.32 -4.18
C GLU A 255 -0.87 -9.40 -5.27
N HIS A 256 -0.84 -10.68 -4.90
CA HIS A 256 -0.93 -11.76 -5.86
C HIS A 256 -2.26 -11.75 -6.64
N LYS A 257 -2.17 -11.92 -7.97
CA LYS A 257 -3.29 -11.77 -8.92
C LYS A 257 -4.52 -12.61 -8.60
N SER A 258 -4.37 -13.79 -8.00
CA SER A 258 -5.51 -14.62 -7.57
C SER A 258 -6.21 -14.05 -6.32
N PHE A 259 -5.47 -13.49 -5.36
CA PHE A 259 -6.01 -12.88 -4.16
C PHE A 259 -6.79 -11.60 -4.49
N CYS A 260 -6.24 -10.72 -5.33
CA CYS A 260 -6.94 -9.54 -5.84
C CYS A 260 -8.27 -9.92 -6.53
N LYS A 261 -8.26 -10.96 -7.37
CA LYS A 261 -9.48 -11.48 -8.03
C LYS A 261 -10.51 -12.01 -7.03
N LEU A 262 -10.08 -12.76 -6.01
CA LEU A 262 -10.97 -13.26 -4.96
C LEU A 262 -11.64 -12.09 -4.23
N LYS A 263 -10.85 -11.10 -3.79
CA LYS A 263 -11.37 -9.91 -3.11
C LYS A 263 -12.41 -9.17 -3.95
N THR A 264 -12.14 -8.90 -5.23
CA THR A 264 -13.11 -8.26 -6.14
C THR A 264 -14.38 -9.10 -6.36
N LYS A 265 -14.33 -10.44 -6.29
CA LYS A 265 -15.52 -11.29 -6.32
C LYS A 265 -16.35 -11.10 -5.04
N GLN A 266 -15.69 -11.16 -3.88
CA GLN A 266 -16.31 -11.05 -2.56
C GLN A 266 -16.95 -9.67 -2.33
N ASP A 267 -16.30 -8.58 -2.77
CA ASP A 267 -16.86 -7.22 -2.74
C ASP A 267 -18.18 -7.12 -3.53
N LYS A 268 -18.25 -7.73 -4.73
CA LYS A 268 -19.46 -7.74 -5.57
C LYS A 268 -20.59 -8.54 -4.94
N GLU A 269 -20.27 -9.67 -4.31
CA GLU A 269 -21.24 -10.51 -3.59
C GLU A 269 -21.84 -9.77 -2.39
N LEU A 270 -21.01 -9.07 -1.60
CA LEU A 270 -21.47 -8.25 -0.48
C LEU A 270 -22.37 -7.09 -0.93
N ILE A 271 -22.04 -6.43 -2.05
CA ILE A 271 -22.89 -5.38 -2.65
C ILE A 271 -24.24 -5.95 -3.10
N LEU A 272 -24.25 -7.11 -3.76
CA LEU A 272 -25.48 -7.75 -4.23
C LEU A 272 -26.39 -8.15 -3.07
N MET A 273 -25.81 -8.72 -2.00
CA MET A 273 -26.55 -9.14 -0.81
C MET A 273 -27.12 -7.93 -0.04
N LYS A 274 -26.35 -6.85 0.15
CA LYS A 274 -26.87 -5.58 0.70
C LYS A 274 -28.04 -5.02 -0.13
N LYS A 275 -27.96 -5.11 -1.46
CA LYS A 275 -29.05 -4.68 -2.36
C LYS A 275 -30.29 -5.58 -2.26
N LYS A 276 -30.13 -6.88 -1.95
CA LYS A 276 -31.24 -7.79 -1.62
C LYS A 276 -31.89 -7.40 -0.29
N HIS A 277 -31.09 -7.21 0.75
CA HIS A 277 -31.56 -6.82 2.10
C HIS A 277 -32.34 -5.50 2.08
N ALA A 278 -31.85 -4.48 1.37
CA ALA A 278 -32.56 -3.20 1.21
C ALA A 278 -33.93 -3.35 0.51
N LYS A 279 -34.08 -4.28 -0.45
CA LYS A 279 -35.38 -4.57 -1.07
C LYS A 279 -36.34 -5.25 -0.09
N GLU A 280 -35.86 -6.18 0.71
CA GLU A 280 -36.66 -6.85 1.75
C GLU A 280 -37.11 -5.84 2.83
N GLN A 281 -36.23 -4.93 3.27
CA GLN A 281 -36.57 -3.85 4.20
C GLN A 281 -37.65 -2.91 3.64
N ASN A 282 -37.48 -2.42 2.40
CA ASN A 282 -38.46 -1.53 1.77
C ASN A 282 -39.84 -2.22 1.63
N LEU A 283 -39.88 -3.49 1.28
CA LEU A 283 -41.13 -4.26 1.17
C LEU A 283 -41.85 -4.38 2.52
N LEU A 284 -41.10 -4.63 3.61
CA LEU A 284 -41.69 -4.69 4.95
C LEU A 284 -42.21 -3.31 5.39
N CYS A 285 -41.43 -2.24 5.22
CA CYS A 285 -41.89 -0.88 5.54
C CYS A 285 -43.15 -0.50 4.75
N GLU A 286 -43.25 -0.89 3.47
CA GLU A 286 -44.43 -0.62 2.65
C GLU A 286 -45.66 -1.40 3.14
N GLN A 287 -45.49 -2.65 3.56
CA GLN A 287 -46.55 -3.48 4.16
C GLN A 287 -47.02 -2.89 5.50
N GLN A 288 -46.09 -2.57 6.41
CA GLN A 288 -46.39 -1.99 7.72
C GLN A 288 -47.08 -0.61 7.60
N SER A 289 -46.65 0.23 6.65
CA SER A 289 -47.32 1.50 6.31
C SER A 289 -48.75 1.31 5.81
N LYS A 290 -48.99 0.31 4.95
CA LYS A 290 -50.33 -0.04 4.45
C LYS A 290 -51.26 -0.59 5.55
N ILE A 291 -50.72 -1.30 6.53
CA ILE A 291 -51.50 -1.81 7.68
C ILE A 291 -51.84 -0.64 8.62
N MET A 292 -50.86 0.19 8.97
CA MET A 292 -51.05 1.33 9.88
C MET A 292 -52.05 2.35 9.32
N SER A 293 -52.01 2.63 8.01
CA SER A 293 -52.98 3.53 7.35
C SER A 293 -54.41 2.97 7.33
N LYS A 294 -54.59 1.66 7.15
CA LYS A 294 -55.92 1.02 7.28
C LYS A 294 -56.48 1.17 8.69
N VAL A 295 -55.69 0.83 9.71
CA VAL A 295 -56.11 0.91 11.12
C VAL A 295 -56.44 2.35 11.54
N LYS A 296 -55.65 3.34 11.10
CA LYS A 296 -55.98 4.77 11.28
C LYS A 296 -57.32 5.15 10.63
N ASN A 297 -57.54 4.75 9.37
CA ASN A 297 -58.79 5.03 8.66
C ASN A 297 -60.01 4.36 9.29
N ASP A 298 -59.87 3.16 9.84
CA ASP A 298 -60.97 2.44 10.48
C ASP A 298 -61.27 2.99 11.88
N ASN A 299 -60.25 3.39 12.65
CA ASN A 299 -60.45 4.17 13.89
C ASN A 299 -61.13 5.52 13.62
N GLU A 300 -60.76 6.25 12.54
CA GLU A 300 -61.47 7.48 12.14
C GLU A 300 -62.95 7.24 11.80
N LYS A 301 -63.28 6.12 11.14
CA LYS A 301 -64.69 5.77 10.84
C LYS A 301 -65.47 5.47 12.11
N ILE A 302 -64.89 4.72 13.05
CA ILE A 302 -65.51 4.40 14.35
C ILE A 302 -65.79 5.68 15.15
N ILE A 303 -64.85 6.64 15.15
CA ILE A 303 -65.04 7.95 15.80
C ILE A 303 -66.14 8.79 15.11
N ARG A 304 -66.39 8.59 13.81
CA ARG A 304 -67.35 9.40 13.02
C ARG A 304 -68.79 8.86 12.95
N SER A 305 -69.14 7.75 13.62
CA SER A 305 -70.50 7.19 13.53
C SER A 305 -71.03 6.54 14.83
N PRO A 306 -72.22 6.91 15.35
CA PRO A 306 -73.00 8.13 15.12
C PRO A 306 -73.39 8.90 16.43
N LEU A 307 -73.49 10.23 16.36
CA LEU A 307 -74.24 11.05 17.32
C LEU A 307 -75.31 11.89 16.59
N MET A 308 -76.46 11.26 16.36
CA MET A 308 -77.75 11.82 15.92
C MET A 308 -78.78 10.81 16.48
N GLN A 309 -79.85 11.13 17.23
CA GLN A 309 -80.54 12.37 17.62
C GLN A 309 -80.73 12.34 19.16
N THR A 310 -81.04 13.40 19.92
CA THR A 310 -82.35 14.09 19.97
C THR A 310 -82.29 15.48 20.64
N GLY A 311 -82.99 16.45 20.05
CA GLY A 311 -83.95 17.33 20.75
C GLY A 311 -83.54 18.25 21.91
N ASN A 312 -83.32 19.53 21.57
CA ASN A 312 -83.73 20.75 22.31
C ASN A 312 -83.10 21.18 23.65
N SER A 313 -82.97 22.52 23.73
CA SER A 313 -82.98 23.39 24.92
C SER A 313 -81.66 23.71 25.66
N LYS A 314 -81.11 24.87 25.28
CA LYS A 314 -80.59 25.97 26.13
C LYS A 314 -80.07 25.70 27.56
N LYS A 315 -78.91 26.35 27.78
CA LYS A 315 -78.38 27.02 28.99
C LYS A 315 -77.36 26.30 29.88
N GLU A 316 -76.18 26.94 29.89
CA GLU A 316 -75.32 27.28 31.03
C GLU A 316 -74.38 26.24 31.65
N LEU A 317 -73.27 26.80 32.15
CA LEU A 317 -72.08 26.14 32.65
C LEU A 317 -72.39 25.22 33.84
N SER A 318 -71.79 24.04 33.88
CA SER A 318 -70.97 23.67 35.04
C SER A 318 -69.98 22.53 34.79
N ASN A 319 -68.88 22.67 35.51
CA ASN A 319 -67.73 21.80 35.70
C ASN A 319 -68.08 20.30 35.91
N GLY A 320 -67.35 19.38 35.27
CA GLY A 320 -67.36 17.95 35.62
C GLY A 320 -67.16 16.99 34.45
N GLY A 321 -65.93 16.49 34.23
CA GLY A 321 -65.64 15.61 33.09
C GLY A 321 -64.20 15.09 33.00
N THR A 322 -63.76 14.39 34.05
CA THR A 322 -62.68 13.37 34.05
C THR A 322 -61.80 13.20 32.81
N SER A 323 -60.54 13.64 32.93
CA SER A 323 -59.32 12.90 32.53
C SER A 323 -59.47 11.81 31.44
N ASN A 324 -59.15 12.14 30.19
CA ASN A 324 -58.86 11.12 29.17
C ASN A 324 -57.84 11.58 28.12
N GLU A 325 -56.85 12.37 28.53
CA GLU A 325 -55.63 12.59 27.74
C GLU A 325 -54.59 11.50 28.09
N GLY A 326 -53.99 10.87 27.07
CA GLY A 326 -52.71 10.16 27.23
C GLY A 326 -52.72 8.62 27.30
N LYS A 327 -53.86 7.93 27.18
CA LYS A 327 -53.84 6.47 26.89
C LYS A 327 -53.97 6.23 25.39
N ALA A 328 -52.85 5.89 24.75
CA ALA A 328 -52.87 5.36 23.39
C ALA A 328 -53.75 4.09 23.33
N ASP A 329 -54.49 3.93 22.23
CA ASP A 329 -55.32 2.74 21.98
C ASP A 329 -54.46 1.47 22.15
N PRO A 330 -54.81 0.56 23.08
CA PRO A 330 -54.07 -0.67 23.30
C PRO A 330 -53.86 -1.47 22.00
N ARG A 331 -54.86 -1.48 21.11
CA ARG A 331 -54.77 -2.18 19.81
C ARG A 331 -53.73 -1.57 18.88
N LEU A 332 -53.56 -0.25 18.94
CA LEU A 332 -52.52 0.45 18.18
C LEU A 332 -51.13 0.19 18.77
N MET A 333 -51.02 0.13 20.11
CA MET A 333 -49.75 -0.19 20.78
C MET A 333 -49.32 -1.64 20.53
N ASP A 334 -50.24 -2.60 20.60
CA ASP A 334 -49.96 -4.01 20.30
C ASP A 334 -49.50 -4.18 18.84
N LEU A 335 -50.16 -3.51 17.88
CA LEU A 335 -49.75 -3.50 16.47
C LEU A 335 -48.36 -2.86 16.26
N ILE A 336 -48.06 -1.74 16.94
CA ILE A 336 -46.73 -1.11 16.86
C ILE A 336 -45.66 -2.05 17.42
N ASN A 337 -45.95 -2.77 18.51
CA ASN A 337 -45.04 -3.76 19.09
C ASN A 337 -44.82 -4.94 18.13
N GLU A 338 -45.87 -5.46 17.50
CA GLU A 338 -45.78 -6.53 16.48
C GLU A 338 -44.92 -6.09 15.29
N GLN A 339 -45.18 -4.91 14.72
CA GLN A 339 -44.38 -4.34 13.62
C GLN A 339 -42.91 -4.13 14.01
N ASN A 340 -42.63 -3.72 15.25
CA ASN A 340 -41.27 -3.53 15.76
C ASN A 340 -40.53 -4.87 15.97
N VAL A 341 -41.24 -5.93 16.39
CA VAL A 341 -40.70 -7.30 16.50
C VAL A 341 -40.40 -7.88 15.11
N GLU A 342 -41.30 -7.73 14.14
CA GLU A 342 -41.06 -8.13 12.74
C GLU A 342 -39.82 -7.44 12.16
N TRP A 343 -39.73 -6.11 12.32
CA TRP A 343 -38.60 -5.30 11.84
C TRP A 343 -37.28 -5.72 12.50
N THR A 344 -37.28 -5.86 13.83
CA THR A 344 -36.09 -6.28 14.58
C THR A 344 -35.65 -7.69 14.19
N SER A 345 -36.59 -8.62 13.98
CA SER A 345 -36.32 -9.98 13.50
C SER A 345 -35.74 -10.00 12.08
N LEU A 346 -36.28 -9.18 11.17
CA LEU A 346 -35.74 -9.01 9.82
C LEU A 346 -34.29 -8.51 9.85
N VAL A 347 -34.03 -7.43 10.60
CA VAL A 347 -32.69 -6.83 10.72
C VAL A 347 -31.70 -7.80 11.35
N GLN A 348 -32.10 -8.57 12.37
CA GLN A 348 -31.26 -9.57 13.01
C GLN A 348 -30.91 -10.73 12.06
N ARG A 349 -31.88 -11.23 11.28
CA ARG A 349 -31.61 -12.24 10.22
C ARG A 349 -30.62 -11.70 9.19
N GLN A 350 -30.84 -10.49 8.70
CA GLN A 350 -29.96 -9.86 7.69
C GLN A 350 -28.55 -9.62 8.22
N LEU A 351 -28.40 -9.21 9.50
CA LEU A 351 -27.11 -9.12 10.16
C LEU A 351 -26.40 -10.48 10.26
N THR A 352 -27.14 -11.54 10.58
CA THR A 352 -26.61 -12.91 10.68
C THR A 352 -26.15 -13.43 9.31
N GLU A 353 -26.93 -13.20 8.24
CA GLU A 353 -26.54 -13.49 6.85
C GLU A 353 -25.28 -12.69 6.43
N LEU A 354 -25.22 -11.39 6.74
CA LEU A 354 -24.06 -10.54 6.49
C LEU A 354 -22.80 -11.00 7.23
N ASN A 355 -22.93 -11.40 8.50
CA ASN A 355 -21.84 -11.96 9.30
C ASN A 355 -21.41 -13.33 8.77
N GLY A 356 -22.34 -14.19 8.37
CA GLY A 356 -22.06 -15.50 7.78
C GLY A 356 -21.22 -15.41 6.49
N VAL A 357 -21.64 -14.56 5.55
CA VAL A 357 -20.90 -14.33 4.29
C VAL A 357 -19.54 -13.71 4.56
N ARG A 358 -19.42 -12.72 5.46
CA ARG A 358 -18.12 -12.16 5.85
C ARG A 358 -17.17 -13.20 6.45
N ARG A 359 -17.67 -14.09 7.32
CA ARG A 359 -16.87 -15.19 7.88
C ARG A 359 -16.41 -16.18 6.80
N SER A 360 -17.26 -16.52 5.83
CA SER A 360 -16.85 -17.33 4.65
C SER A 360 -15.76 -16.62 3.85
N HIS A 361 -15.95 -15.33 3.55
CA HIS A 361 -15.01 -14.53 2.76
C HIS A 361 -13.63 -14.44 3.43
N THR A 362 -13.57 -14.17 4.73
CA THR A 362 -12.28 -14.15 5.45
C THR A 362 -11.64 -15.53 5.50
N LYS A 363 -12.41 -16.61 5.70
CA LYS A 363 -11.87 -17.97 5.64
C LYS A 363 -11.27 -18.30 4.27
N GLU A 364 -12.00 -18.04 3.18
CA GLU A 364 -11.51 -18.20 1.80
C GLU A 364 -10.24 -17.38 1.53
N GLN A 365 -10.14 -16.16 2.07
CA GLN A 365 -8.94 -15.34 1.97
C GLN A 365 -7.76 -15.98 2.72
N CYS A 366 -7.97 -16.49 3.93
CA CYS A 366 -6.94 -17.17 4.72
C CYS A 366 -6.45 -18.46 4.03
N ASP A 367 -7.37 -19.30 3.56
CA ASP A 367 -7.07 -20.55 2.87
C ASP A 367 -6.27 -20.28 1.57
N LEU A 368 -6.65 -19.24 0.80
CA LEU A 368 -5.91 -18.83 -0.39
C LEU A 368 -4.51 -18.26 -0.07
N LEU A 369 -4.35 -17.47 1.00
CA LEU A 369 -3.03 -16.96 1.40
C LEU A 369 -2.09 -18.09 1.84
N LEU A 370 -2.59 -19.10 2.55
CA LEU A 370 -1.81 -20.30 2.92
C LEU A 370 -1.41 -21.13 1.68
N PHE A 371 -2.31 -21.28 0.71
CA PHE A 371 -2.00 -21.94 -0.57
C PHE A 371 -0.91 -21.17 -1.34
N LEU A 372 -1.04 -19.85 -1.47
CA LEU A 372 -0.08 -19.02 -2.19
C LEU A 372 1.30 -18.98 -1.54
N LEU A 373 1.36 -19.03 -0.20
CA LEU A 373 2.60 -19.15 0.55
C LEU A 373 3.35 -20.44 0.19
N ASP A 374 2.66 -21.59 0.22
CA ASP A 374 3.25 -22.90 -0.11
C ASP A 374 3.70 -22.96 -1.58
N GLU A 375 2.91 -22.41 -2.49
CA GLU A 375 3.23 -22.35 -3.92
C GLU A 375 4.42 -21.42 -4.23
N THR A 376 4.51 -20.27 -3.53
CA THR A 376 5.66 -19.36 -3.65
C THR A 376 6.94 -20.00 -3.12
N GLN A 377 6.87 -20.73 -2.00
CA GLN A 377 8.00 -21.47 -1.44
C GLN A 377 8.50 -22.57 -2.40
N LYS A 378 7.58 -23.34 -2.99
CA LYS A 378 7.91 -24.32 -4.05
C LYS A 378 8.58 -23.67 -5.26
N MET A 379 8.08 -22.51 -5.70
CA MET A 379 8.65 -21.77 -6.82
C MET A 379 10.09 -21.33 -6.54
N GLN A 380 10.35 -20.72 -5.37
CA GLN A 380 11.71 -20.34 -4.95
C GLN A 380 12.63 -21.56 -4.81
N MET A 381 12.13 -22.69 -4.29
CA MET A 381 12.89 -23.94 -4.20
C MET A 381 13.25 -24.53 -5.57
N LYS A 382 12.36 -24.39 -6.57
CA LYS A 382 12.65 -24.77 -7.95
C LYS A 382 13.70 -23.86 -8.58
N GLU A 383 13.56 -22.54 -8.42
CA GLU A 383 14.50 -21.56 -8.99
C GLU A 383 15.94 -21.74 -8.48
N ILE A 384 16.12 -22.04 -7.19
CA ILE A 384 17.45 -22.32 -6.63
C ILE A 384 18.03 -23.63 -7.17
N THR A 385 17.24 -24.70 -7.31
CA THR A 385 17.73 -25.96 -7.89
C THR A 385 18.08 -25.81 -9.37
N ASP A 386 17.30 -25.06 -10.14
CA ASP A 386 17.59 -24.75 -11.54
C ASP A 386 18.84 -23.86 -11.66
N ARG A 387 19.10 -22.97 -10.69
CA ARG A 387 20.32 -22.16 -10.60
C ARG A 387 21.55 -23.03 -10.32
N HIS A 388 21.49 -23.88 -9.30
CA HIS A 388 22.57 -24.81 -8.96
C HIS A 388 22.94 -25.74 -10.12
N LEU A 389 21.93 -26.21 -10.88
CA LEU A 389 22.15 -27.01 -12.10
C LEU A 389 22.87 -26.24 -13.21
N ARG A 390 22.59 -24.94 -13.40
CA ARG A 390 23.33 -24.08 -14.35
C ARG A 390 24.76 -23.85 -13.88
N GLU A 391 24.95 -23.42 -12.63
CA GLU A 391 26.27 -23.17 -12.05
C GLU A 391 27.19 -24.40 -12.08
N LYS A 392 26.62 -25.62 -11.94
CA LYS A 392 27.37 -26.87 -12.10
C LYS A 392 27.87 -27.07 -13.53
N LYS A 393 27.01 -26.86 -14.54
CA LYS A 393 27.39 -26.96 -15.96
C LYS A 393 28.42 -25.91 -16.34
N ASP A 394 28.25 -24.68 -15.86
CA ASP A 394 29.20 -23.59 -16.08
C ASP A 394 30.57 -23.89 -15.46
N LEU A 395 30.60 -24.52 -14.27
CA LEU A 395 31.84 -25.00 -13.66
C LEU A 395 32.50 -26.09 -14.51
N GLU A 396 31.75 -27.11 -14.94
CA GLU A 396 32.28 -28.20 -15.78
C GLU A 396 32.87 -27.65 -17.10
N LEU A 397 32.21 -26.68 -17.74
CA LEU A 397 32.72 -25.99 -18.93
C LEU A 397 33.96 -25.14 -18.62
N SER A 398 34.02 -24.46 -17.47
CA SER A 398 35.19 -23.71 -17.01
C SER A 398 36.41 -24.63 -16.82
N GLN A 399 36.21 -25.79 -16.18
CA GLN A 399 37.27 -26.78 -15.95
C GLN A 399 37.81 -27.36 -17.27
N VAL A 400 36.95 -27.60 -18.28
CA VAL A 400 37.39 -28.00 -19.63
C VAL A 400 38.23 -26.89 -20.28
N ARG A 401 37.79 -25.63 -20.22
CA ARG A 401 38.53 -24.49 -20.78
C ARG A 401 39.90 -24.33 -20.11
N GLN A 402 39.95 -24.38 -18.77
CA GLN A 402 41.19 -24.30 -18.00
C GLN A 402 42.18 -25.41 -18.39
N ASN A 403 41.69 -26.65 -18.57
CA ASN A 403 42.54 -27.78 -18.95
C ASN A 403 43.17 -27.60 -20.35
N ILE A 404 42.42 -27.03 -21.30
CA ILE A 404 42.92 -26.68 -22.65
C ILE A 404 43.95 -25.54 -22.57
N GLU A 405 43.66 -24.50 -21.79
CA GLU A 405 44.54 -23.36 -21.53
C GLU A 405 45.88 -23.81 -20.93
N ASP A 406 45.85 -24.61 -19.87
CA ASP A 406 47.05 -25.13 -19.20
C ASP A 406 47.88 -26.04 -20.13
N SER A 407 47.21 -26.87 -20.93
CA SER A 407 47.87 -27.74 -21.92
C SER A 407 48.59 -26.92 -23.00
N LYS A 408 47.98 -25.82 -23.46
CA LYS A 408 48.62 -24.88 -24.41
C LYS A 408 49.82 -24.17 -23.77
N ARG A 409 49.69 -23.73 -22.51
CA ARG A 409 50.78 -23.08 -21.76
C ARG A 409 51.99 -23.99 -21.65
N LEU A 410 51.79 -25.25 -21.24
CA LEU A 410 52.85 -26.25 -21.16
C LEU A 410 53.55 -26.47 -22.51
N GLY A 411 52.78 -26.53 -23.61
CA GLY A 411 53.33 -26.64 -24.97
C GLY A 411 54.13 -25.42 -25.45
N SER A 412 53.99 -24.27 -24.77
CA SER A 412 54.74 -23.03 -25.08
C SER A 412 55.98 -22.82 -24.21
N GLU A 413 56.24 -23.68 -23.21
CA GLU A 413 57.39 -23.56 -22.32
C GLU A 413 58.71 -23.86 -23.05
N LYS A 414 59.53 -22.83 -23.28
CA LYS A 414 60.88 -22.96 -23.91
C LYS A 414 61.92 -23.70 -23.05
N ASN A 415 61.56 -24.13 -21.83
CA ASN A 415 62.48 -24.68 -20.83
C ASN A 415 62.47 -26.22 -20.75
N ILE A 416 61.69 -26.88 -21.61
CA ILE A 416 61.54 -28.34 -21.63
C ILE A 416 62.74 -28.94 -22.36
N ARG A 417 63.64 -29.63 -21.62
CA ARG A 417 64.87 -30.19 -22.18
C ARG A 417 64.66 -31.48 -22.99
N ASN A 418 63.95 -32.46 -22.42
CA ASN A 418 63.86 -33.82 -22.96
C ASN A 418 62.41 -34.35 -22.98
N LYS A 419 62.12 -35.31 -23.87
CA LYS A 419 60.80 -35.97 -23.99
C LYS A 419 60.29 -36.59 -22.67
N SER A 420 61.18 -37.23 -21.90
CA SER A 420 60.82 -37.83 -20.60
C SER A 420 60.41 -36.79 -19.55
N ASP A 421 60.95 -35.57 -19.64
CA ASP A 421 60.61 -34.45 -18.74
C ASP A 421 59.28 -33.81 -19.17
N LEU A 422 59.01 -33.71 -20.47
CA LEU A 422 57.68 -33.36 -21.01
C LEU A 422 56.60 -34.35 -20.51
N ASP A 423 56.82 -35.66 -20.67
CA ASP A 423 55.88 -36.70 -20.24
C ASP A 423 55.69 -36.75 -18.72
N ARG A 424 56.70 -36.35 -17.95
CA ARG A 424 56.59 -36.13 -16.50
C ARG A 424 55.71 -34.91 -16.21
N ARG A 425 55.98 -33.76 -16.83
CA ARG A 425 55.28 -32.49 -16.58
C ARG A 425 53.81 -32.54 -17.02
N ILE A 426 53.49 -33.27 -18.08
CA ILE A 426 52.10 -33.60 -18.47
C ILE A 426 51.38 -34.42 -17.39
N ARG A 427 52.05 -35.40 -16.77
CA ARG A 427 51.46 -36.21 -15.68
C ARG A 427 51.26 -35.40 -14.41
N GLU A 428 52.24 -34.57 -14.04
CA GLU A 428 52.12 -33.63 -12.91
C GLU A 428 50.96 -32.65 -13.13
N LEU A 429 50.84 -32.05 -14.32
CA LEU A 429 49.74 -31.15 -14.67
C LEU A 429 48.36 -31.85 -14.60
N LYS A 430 48.22 -33.04 -15.19
CA LYS A 430 46.97 -33.82 -15.11
C LYS A 430 46.59 -34.13 -13.67
N SER A 431 47.54 -34.57 -12.84
CA SER A 431 47.31 -34.85 -11.41
C SER A 431 46.85 -33.60 -10.65
N ASN A 432 47.56 -32.48 -10.82
CA ASN A 432 47.22 -31.21 -10.18
C ASN A 432 45.84 -30.68 -10.60
N ASN A 433 45.52 -30.75 -11.90
CA ASN A 433 44.22 -30.31 -12.41
C ASN A 433 43.08 -31.23 -11.92
N THR A 434 43.27 -32.54 -11.90
CA THR A 434 42.28 -33.47 -11.31
C THR A 434 42.01 -33.16 -9.84
N LYS A 435 43.06 -32.92 -9.04
CA LYS A 435 42.91 -32.54 -7.62
C LYS A 435 42.16 -31.21 -7.46
N LYS A 436 42.59 -30.17 -8.18
CA LYS A 436 41.97 -28.83 -8.16
C LYS A 436 40.50 -28.89 -8.53
N PHE A 437 40.15 -29.59 -9.61
CA PHE A 437 38.76 -29.71 -10.08
C PHE A 437 37.86 -30.50 -9.11
N LEU A 438 38.39 -31.50 -8.40
CA LEU A 438 37.68 -32.21 -7.33
C LEU A 438 37.42 -31.31 -6.12
N GLU A 439 38.42 -30.58 -5.64
CA GLU A 439 38.28 -29.65 -4.51
C GLU A 439 37.31 -28.50 -4.84
N GLU A 440 37.34 -28.00 -6.07
CA GLU A 440 36.45 -26.95 -6.56
C GLU A 440 34.99 -27.43 -6.65
N ARG A 441 34.72 -28.62 -7.22
CA ARG A 441 33.39 -29.25 -7.21
C ARG A 441 32.89 -29.50 -5.79
N LYS A 442 33.75 -30.00 -4.89
CA LYS A 442 33.39 -30.20 -3.47
C LYS A 442 33.05 -28.88 -2.77
N ARG A 443 33.78 -27.80 -3.07
CA ARG A 443 33.50 -26.45 -2.54
C ARG A 443 32.18 -25.90 -3.10
N GLN A 444 31.89 -26.09 -4.38
CA GLN A 444 30.64 -25.64 -4.99
C GLN A 444 29.43 -26.42 -4.42
N MET A 445 29.54 -27.74 -4.28
CA MET A 445 28.50 -28.58 -3.65
C MET A 445 28.20 -28.11 -2.23
N MET A 446 29.22 -27.94 -1.38
CA MET A 446 29.01 -27.41 -0.02
C MET A 446 28.45 -25.97 0.02
N LYS A 447 28.66 -25.16 -1.02
CA LYS A 447 28.01 -23.85 -1.16
C LYS A 447 26.52 -24.02 -1.46
N HIS A 448 26.18 -24.86 -2.46
CA HIS A 448 24.81 -25.16 -2.86
C HIS A 448 23.99 -25.77 -1.72
N ASP A 449 24.56 -26.72 -0.97
CA ASP A 449 23.92 -27.35 0.19
C ASP A 449 23.59 -26.30 1.27
N ARG A 450 24.54 -25.41 1.61
CA ARG A 450 24.33 -24.33 2.59
C ARG A 450 23.29 -23.31 2.13
N GLU A 451 23.30 -22.93 0.85
CA GLU A 451 22.27 -22.02 0.30
C GLU A 451 20.87 -22.63 0.40
N LYS A 452 20.74 -23.93 0.09
CA LYS A 452 19.48 -24.66 0.17
C LYS A 452 19.02 -24.82 1.63
N GLU A 453 19.91 -25.18 2.54
CA GLU A 453 19.61 -25.30 3.98
C GLU A 453 19.16 -23.95 4.58
N ASN A 454 19.85 -22.86 4.23
CA ASN A 454 19.48 -21.51 4.67
C ASN A 454 18.11 -21.08 4.12
N LEU A 455 17.79 -21.43 2.86
CA LEU A 455 16.48 -21.17 2.28
C LEU A 455 15.37 -21.96 2.99
N VAL A 456 15.57 -23.25 3.26
CA VAL A 456 14.60 -24.08 4.01
C VAL A 456 14.33 -23.49 5.40
N LYS A 457 15.37 -23.13 6.16
CA LYS A 457 15.20 -22.48 7.47
C LYS A 457 14.44 -21.16 7.38
N SER A 458 14.72 -20.35 6.36
CA SER A 458 13.99 -19.11 6.11
C SER A 458 12.52 -19.37 5.77
N HIS A 459 12.23 -20.39 4.95
CA HIS A 459 10.87 -20.83 4.63
C HIS A 459 10.10 -21.35 5.84
N GLU A 460 10.73 -22.09 6.76
CA GLU A 460 10.10 -22.55 8.00
C GLU A 460 9.73 -21.39 8.94
N ILE A 461 10.63 -20.41 9.10
CA ILE A 461 10.38 -19.19 9.90
C ILE A 461 9.27 -18.34 9.27
N GLN A 462 9.29 -18.15 7.94
CA GLN A 462 8.23 -17.45 7.22
C GLN A 462 6.89 -18.19 7.35
N LYS A 463 6.88 -19.52 7.19
CA LYS A 463 5.67 -20.35 7.22
C LYS A 463 5.01 -20.32 8.60
N THR A 464 5.77 -20.47 9.67
CA THR A 464 5.27 -20.36 11.05
C THR A 464 4.74 -18.95 11.37
N THR A 465 5.51 -17.91 11.01
CA THR A 465 5.13 -16.51 11.26
C THR A 465 3.85 -16.12 10.52
N LEU A 466 3.80 -16.32 9.20
CA LEU A 466 2.65 -15.96 8.37
C LEU A 466 1.42 -16.80 8.69
N THR A 467 1.57 -18.10 8.99
CA THR A 467 0.44 -18.94 9.42
C THR A 467 -0.19 -18.41 10.71
N ASN A 468 0.63 -17.98 11.67
CA ASN A 468 0.13 -17.40 12.92
C ASN A 468 -0.54 -16.02 12.71
N GLU A 469 -0.01 -15.20 11.79
CA GLU A 469 -0.63 -13.92 11.43
C GLU A 469 -1.97 -14.11 10.71
N ILE A 470 -2.04 -15.05 9.76
CA ILE A 470 -3.27 -15.42 9.04
C ILE A 470 -4.32 -15.98 10.01
N LYS A 471 -3.94 -16.84 10.97
CA LYS A 471 -4.84 -17.31 12.04
C LYS A 471 -5.38 -16.17 12.88
N LYS A 472 -4.53 -15.22 13.30
CA LYS A 472 -4.96 -14.03 14.05
C LYS A 472 -5.93 -13.16 13.26
N MET A 473 -5.77 -13.01 11.94
CA MET A 473 -6.76 -12.33 11.10
C MET A 473 -8.12 -13.04 11.13
N LEU A 474 -8.13 -14.37 11.05
CA LEU A 474 -9.36 -15.17 11.10
C LEU A 474 -10.05 -15.03 12.48
N GLU A 475 -9.31 -15.22 13.57
CA GLU A 475 -9.82 -15.07 14.94
C GLU A 475 -10.39 -13.67 15.20
N TYR A 476 -9.66 -12.62 14.81
CA TYR A 476 -10.14 -11.24 14.93
C TYR A 476 -11.42 -11.00 14.11
N SER A 477 -11.51 -11.55 12.90
CA SER A 477 -12.70 -11.42 12.06
C SER A 477 -13.94 -12.12 12.63
N ILE A 478 -13.76 -13.17 13.42
CA ILE A 478 -14.85 -13.88 14.11
C ILE A 478 -15.29 -13.07 15.32
N ASN A 479 -14.36 -12.76 16.22
CA ASN A 479 -14.66 -12.10 17.49
C ASN A 479 -15.29 -10.71 17.31
N TYR A 480 -14.75 -9.88 16.42
CA TYR A 480 -15.24 -8.50 16.19
C TYR A 480 -16.64 -8.45 15.54
N GLN A 481 -17.14 -9.57 15.00
CA GLN A 481 -18.46 -9.65 14.36
C GLN A 481 -19.55 -10.18 15.30
N ASP A 482 -19.17 -10.96 16.32
CA ASP A 482 -20.09 -11.48 17.34
C ASP A 482 -20.30 -10.50 18.52
N GLU A 483 -19.44 -9.48 18.71
CA GLU A 483 -19.71 -8.36 19.65
C GLU A 483 -20.69 -7.30 19.08
N SER A 484 -20.74 -7.15 17.76
CA SER A 484 -21.57 -6.12 17.09
C SER A 484 -23.09 -6.21 17.33
N PRO A 485 -23.73 -7.39 17.54
CA PRO A 485 -25.17 -7.50 17.81
C PRO A 485 -25.62 -6.89 19.14
N MET A 486 -24.77 -6.87 20.18
CA MET A 486 -25.18 -6.41 21.52
C MET A 486 -25.31 -4.88 21.64
N ALA A 487 -24.80 -4.11 20.67
CA ALA A 487 -24.72 -2.65 20.76
C ALA A 487 -25.89 -1.91 20.05
N ARG A 488 -26.88 -2.61 19.49
CA ARG A 488 -28.02 -1.98 18.80
C ARG A 488 -29.35 -2.34 19.46
N PHE A 489 -29.83 -1.44 20.30
CA PHE A 489 -31.22 -1.41 20.76
C PHE A 489 -32.20 -1.37 19.57
N PRO A 490 -33.46 -1.84 19.73
CA PRO A 490 -34.44 -1.86 18.64
C PRO A 490 -34.77 -0.44 18.17
N SER A 491 -34.18 -0.05 17.04
CA SER A 491 -34.49 1.19 16.35
C SER A 491 -35.80 1.02 15.58
N SER A 492 -36.89 1.52 16.15
CA SER A 492 -38.19 1.59 15.46
C SER A 492 -38.05 2.40 14.16
N SER A 493 -38.59 1.88 13.06
CA SER A 493 -38.65 2.58 11.78
C SER A 493 -39.88 3.49 11.70
N VAL A 494 -39.80 4.64 12.37
CA VAL A 494 -40.76 5.76 12.22
C VAL A 494 -40.12 6.86 11.39
#